data_AF-A0A6H9HPP9-F1
#
_entry.id   AF-A0A6H9HPP9-F1
#
_cell.length_a   1.000
_cell.length_b   1.000
_cell.length_c   1.000
_cell.angle_alpha   90.00
_cell.angle_beta   90.00
_cell.angle_gamma   90.00
#
_symmetry.space_group_name_H-M   'P 1'
#
loop_
_entity.id
_entity.type
_entity.pdbx_description
1 polymer ?
#
loop_
_entity_poly.entity_id
_entity_poly.type
_entity_poly.pdbx_seq_one_letter_code
_entity_poly.pdbx_strand_id
1 'polypeptide(L)'
;MSSRKGSLLALRDRDAVPATAEPEARATPAIERGAGGGTGSSPVAPSRQGKKAMTGYFSPEMSFAMHMTARKHGMSLQDAMAEAFNDWLRKMGESPVGK
;
A
#
# COMPACT_ATOMS: atom_id res chain seq x y z
N MET A 1 -19.52 -9.49 -40.57
CA MET A 1 -20.61 -9.81 -39.62
C MET A 1 -20.04 -10.66 -38.50
N SER A 2 -19.88 -10.14 -37.28
CA SER A 2 -19.80 -10.99 -36.08
C SER A 2 -20.06 -10.16 -34.82
N SER A 3 -21.30 -10.26 -34.35
CA SER A 3 -21.73 -9.81 -33.02
C SER A 3 -21.08 -10.66 -31.95
N ARG A 4 -20.53 -10.02 -30.91
CA ARG A 4 -20.48 -10.61 -29.56
C ARG A 4 -20.97 -9.58 -28.55
N LYS A 5 -22.29 -9.35 -28.57
CA LYS A 5 -23.00 -8.77 -27.42
C LYS A 5 -22.94 -9.82 -26.30
N GLY A 6 -22.01 -9.64 -25.36
CA GLY A 6 -21.98 -10.38 -24.10
C GLY A 6 -23.25 -10.04 -23.31
N SER A 7 -24.06 -11.07 -23.07
CA SER A 7 -25.40 -10.98 -22.50
C SER A 7 -25.39 -10.47 -21.05
N LEU A 8 -26.13 -9.39 -20.79
CA LEU A 8 -26.34 -8.76 -19.47
C LEU A 8 -27.23 -9.62 -18.54
N LEU A 9 -27.73 -10.78 -19.04
CA LEU A 9 -28.51 -11.74 -18.25
C LEU A 9 -27.68 -12.51 -17.21
N ALA A 10 -26.34 -12.54 -17.33
CA ALA A 10 -25.48 -13.26 -16.40
C ALA A 10 -25.34 -12.59 -15.01
N LEU A 11 -25.84 -11.36 -14.83
CA LEU A 11 -25.71 -10.60 -13.57
C LEU A 11 -26.94 -10.64 -12.65
N ARG A 12 -28.06 -11.26 -13.06
CA ARG A 12 -29.30 -11.23 -12.27
C ARG A 12 -29.51 -12.43 -11.33
N ASP A 13 -28.58 -13.38 -11.28
CA ASP A 13 -28.74 -14.63 -10.54
C ASP A 13 -27.73 -14.80 -9.40
N ARG A 14 -27.50 -13.71 -8.63
CA ARG A 14 -26.88 -13.82 -7.31
C ARG A 14 -27.60 -12.91 -6.34
N ASP A 15 -28.81 -13.31 -5.97
CA ASP A 15 -29.37 -12.94 -4.69
C ASP A 15 -30.12 -14.15 -4.12
N ALA A 16 -29.51 -14.79 -3.12
CA ALA A 16 -30.17 -15.54 -2.05
C ALA A 16 -29.12 -16.07 -1.05
N VAL A 17 -29.06 -15.41 0.10
CA VAL A 17 -28.53 -15.91 1.39
C VAL A 17 -29.33 -17.13 1.86
N PRO A 18 -28.77 -18.11 2.63
CA PRO A 18 -28.59 -17.90 4.08
C PRO A 18 -27.44 -18.71 4.74
N ALA A 19 -27.00 -18.28 5.93
CA ALA A 19 -26.68 -19.19 7.06
C ALA A 19 -26.23 -18.42 8.31
N THR A 20 -27.00 -18.53 9.37
CA THR A 20 -26.63 -18.24 10.76
C THR A 20 -25.59 -19.25 11.25
N ALA A 21 -24.46 -18.79 11.78
CA ALA A 21 -23.73 -19.34 12.95
C ALA A 21 -22.37 -18.63 13.12
N GLU A 22 -22.17 -17.92 14.23
CA GLU A 22 -20.83 -17.73 14.83
C GLU A 22 -20.40 -19.06 15.47
N PRO A 23 -19.10 -19.43 15.45
CA PRO A 23 -18.18 -18.95 16.47
C PRO A 23 -16.75 -18.62 15.96
N GLU A 24 -16.14 -17.65 16.62
CA GLU A 24 -14.71 -17.58 17.02
C GLU A 24 -13.66 -18.29 16.15
N ALA A 25 -12.97 -17.52 15.30
CA ALA A 25 -11.52 -17.61 15.12
C ALA A 25 -11.03 -16.35 14.41
N ARG A 26 -10.27 -15.54 15.14
CA ARG A 26 -9.53 -14.39 14.59
C ARG A 26 -8.51 -14.88 13.57
N ALA A 27 -8.93 -15.06 12.33
CA ALA A 27 -8.05 -15.30 11.21
C ALA A 27 -7.34 -13.98 10.87
N THR A 28 -6.12 -13.83 11.39
CA THR A 28 -5.13 -12.95 10.78
C THR A 28 -5.05 -13.29 9.28
N PRO A 29 -5.28 -12.34 8.35
CA PRO A 29 -4.96 -12.63 6.97
C PRO A 29 -3.45 -12.88 6.93
N ALA A 30 -3.07 -14.09 6.51
CA ALA A 30 -1.70 -14.41 6.20
C ALA A 30 -1.20 -13.35 5.22
N ILE A 31 -0.23 -12.55 5.67
CA ILE A 31 0.54 -11.70 4.77
C ILE A 31 1.21 -12.61 3.76
N GLU A 32 0.64 -12.67 2.56
CA GLU A 32 1.32 -13.24 1.41
C GLU A 32 2.67 -12.51 1.32
N ARG A 33 3.74 -13.26 1.54
CA ARG A 33 5.09 -12.82 1.23
C ARG A 33 5.12 -12.55 -0.27
N GLY A 34 4.88 -11.29 -0.63
CA GLY A 34 5.22 -10.74 -1.93
C GLY A 34 6.74 -10.73 -2.07
N ALA A 35 7.32 -11.91 -2.27
CA ALA A 35 8.63 -12.05 -2.87
C ALA A 35 8.60 -11.28 -4.20
N GLY A 36 9.57 -10.39 -4.37
CA GLY A 36 9.77 -9.65 -5.61
C GLY A 36 9.79 -10.61 -6.79
N GLY A 37 8.74 -10.52 -7.61
CA GLY A 37 8.53 -11.36 -8.78
C GLY A 37 7.81 -10.58 -9.87
N GLY A 38 8.28 -9.37 -10.15
CA GLY A 38 7.86 -8.58 -11.30
C GLY A 38 8.96 -8.58 -12.36
N THR A 39 9.03 -9.65 -13.15
CA THR A 39 9.76 -9.68 -14.42
C THR A 39 9.16 -8.67 -15.38
N GLY A 40 9.64 -7.44 -15.27
CA GLY A 40 9.32 -6.32 -16.15
C GLY A 40 10.24 -5.17 -15.75
N SER A 41 11.39 -5.07 -16.39
CA SER A 41 12.34 -3.96 -16.16
C SER A 41 11.76 -2.68 -16.77
N SER A 42 10.72 -2.14 -16.13
CA SER A 42 10.26 -0.78 -16.39
C SER A 42 11.38 0.19 -16.00
N PRO A 43 11.66 1.22 -16.81
CA PRO A 43 12.71 2.18 -16.49
C PRO A 43 12.49 2.74 -15.08
N VAL A 44 13.55 2.70 -14.27
CA VAL A 44 13.54 3.23 -12.91
C VAL A 44 13.28 4.73 -13.01
N ALA A 45 12.15 5.18 -12.47
CA ALA A 45 11.81 6.59 -12.42
C ALA A 45 12.98 7.40 -11.81
N PRO A 46 13.31 8.59 -12.34
CA PRO A 46 14.44 9.38 -11.84
C PRO A 46 14.45 9.56 -10.32
N SER A 47 13.27 9.71 -9.70
CA SER A 47 13.12 9.84 -8.25
C SER A 47 13.53 8.61 -7.43
N ARG A 48 13.70 7.45 -8.07
CA ARG A 48 14.06 6.17 -7.45
C ARG A 48 15.52 5.79 -7.70
N GLN A 49 16.26 6.51 -8.55
CA GLN A 49 17.67 6.22 -8.79
C GLN A 49 18.49 6.49 -7.51
N GLY A 50 19.34 5.55 -7.12
CA GLY A 50 20.12 5.63 -5.88
C GLY A 50 19.33 5.45 -4.57
N LYS A 51 18.00 5.25 -4.64
CA LYS A 51 17.15 5.06 -3.45
C LYS A 51 16.74 3.60 -3.29
N LYS A 52 16.82 3.08 -2.07
CA LYS A 52 16.32 1.73 -1.73
C LYS A 52 14.85 1.80 -1.30
N ALA A 53 14.02 0.91 -1.84
CA ALA A 53 12.63 0.80 -1.39
C ALA A 53 12.58 0.19 0.01
N MET A 54 11.86 0.85 0.91
CA MET A 54 11.51 0.33 2.23
C MET A 54 9.99 0.19 2.29
N THR A 55 9.50 -1.02 2.58
CA THR A 55 8.07 -1.31 2.69
C THR A 55 7.73 -1.74 4.10
N GLY A 56 6.59 -1.27 4.61
CA GLY A 56 6.07 -1.60 5.93
C GLY A 56 4.55 -1.58 5.93
N TYR A 57 3.95 -2.31 6.87
CA TYR A 57 2.50 -2.33 7.06
C TYR A 57 2.10 -1.25 8.05
N PHE A 58 1.13 -0.43 7.68
CA PHE A 58 0.57 0.64 8.50
C PHE A 58 -0.96 0.55 8.49
N SER A 59 -1.62 1.11 9.49
CA SER A 59 -3.08 1.17 9.49
C SER A 59 -3.57 2.07 8.33
N PRO A 60 -4.74 1.78 7.73
CA PRO A 60 -5.31 2.61 6.68
C PRO A 60 -5.50 4.07 7.12
N GLU A 61 -5.92 4.27 8.37
CA GLU A 61 -6.12 5.60 8.95
C GLU A 61 -4.81 6.38 9.06
N MET A 62 -3.71 5.73 9.47
CA MET A 62 -2.40 6.37 9.54
C MET A 62 -1.90 6.77 8.15
N SER A 63 -2.00 5.86 7.17
CA SER A 63 -1.62 6.16 5.79
C SER A 63 -2.37 7.38 5.25
N PHE A 64 -3.67 7.45 5.48
CA PHE A 64 -4.50 8.59 5.08
C PHE A 64 -4.07 9.88 5.77
N ALA A 65 -3.92 9.86 7.10
CA ALA A 65 -3.53 11.04 7.88
C ALA A 65 -2.15 11.56 7.43
N MET A 66 -1.17 10.67 7.24
CA MET A 66 0.17 11.04 6.78
C MET A 66 0.13 11.69 5.39
N HIS A 67 -0.59 11.09 4.45
CA HIS A 67 -0.75 11.67 3.11
C HIS A 67 -1.43 13.04 3.13
N MET A 68 -2.45 13.24 3.98
CA MET A 68 -3.13 14.52 4.11
C MET A 68 -2.22 15.58 4.74
N THR A 69 -1.50 15.24 5.80
CA THR A 69 -0.59 16.15 6.48
C THR A 69 0.56 16.57 5.56
N ALA A 70 1.22 15.63 4.87
CA ALA A 70 2.28 15.95 3.92
C ALA A 70 1.81 16.94 2.84
N ARG A 71 0.60 16.74 2.30
CA ARG A 71 -0.01 17.65 1.31
C ARG A 71 -0.29 19.04 1.87
N LYS A 72 -0.79 19.15 3.11
CA LYS A 72 -1.02 20.45 3.76
C LYS A 72 0.27 21.26 3.91
N HIS A 73 1.39 20.58 4.13
CA HIS A 73 2.70 21.19 4.24
C HIS A 73 3.45 21.33 2.90
N GLY A 74 2.81 20.99 1.77
CA GLY A 74 3.43 21.07 0.44
C GLY A 74 4.60 20.09 0.24
N MET A 75 4.68 19.04 1.05
CA MET A 75 5.76 18.06 1.04
C MET A 75 5.30 16.75 0.42
N SER A 76 6.25 16.01 -0.17
CA SER A 76 5.97 14.62 -0.54
C SER A 76 5.94 13.76 0.74
N LEU A 77 5.17 12.67 0.71
CA LEU A 77 5.18 11.71 1.82
C LEU A 77 6.58 11.14 2.06
N GLN A 78 7.37 10.94 0.99
CA GLN A 78 8.74 10.44 1.12
C GLN A 78 9.63 11.41 1.89
N ASP A 79 9.50 12.71 1.64
CA ASP A 79 10.28 13.74 2.34
C ASP A 79 9.86 13.84 3.81
N ALA A 80 8.55 13.85 4.08
CA ALA A 80 8.02 13.85 5.45
C ALA A 80 8.46 12.61 6.25
N MET A 81 8.48 11.43 5.61
CA MET A 81 8.98 10.20 6.24
C MET A 81 10.49 10.23 6.44
N ALA A 82 11.26 10.74 5.47
CA ALA A 82 12.71 10.87 5.60
C ALA A 82 13.12 11.80 6.75
N GLU A 83 12.42 12.91 6.94
CA GLU A 83 12.62 13.83 8.06
C GLU A 83 12.33 13.12 9.40
N ALA A 84 11.17 12.46 9.52
CA ALA A 84 10.81 11.73 10.72
C ALA A 84 11.81 10.60 11.06
N PHE A 85 12.33 9.89 10.06
CA PHE A 85 13.35 8.87 10.27
C PHE A 85 14.69 9.47 10.72
N ASN A 86 15.10 10.60 10.12
CA ASN A 86 16.31 11.30 10.53
C ASN A 86 16.21 11.80 11.99
N ASP A 87 15.06 12.29 12.40
CA ASP A 87 14.83 12.72 13.79
C ASP A 87 14.83 11.54 14.77
N TRP A 88 14.27 10.41 14.36
CA TRP A 88 14.37 9.17 15.13
C TRP A 88 15.82 8.70 15.29
N LEU A 89 16.61 8.70 14.20
CA LEU A 89 18.02 8.32 14.24
C LEU A 89 18.84 9.26 15.13
N ARG A 90 18.65 10.58 15.00
CA ARG A 90 19.27 11.58 15.89
C ARG A 90 18.93 11.33 17.34
N LYS A 91 17.66 11.04 17.66
CA LYS A 91 17.21 10.73 19.01
C LYS A 91 17.91 9.48 19.57
N MET A 92 18.24 8.53 18.72
CA MET A 92 18.96 7.30 19.09
C MET A 92 20.49 7.47 19.14
N GLY A 93 21.01 8.67 18.88
CA GLY A 93 22.46 8.94 18.85
C GLY A 93 23.14 8.54 17.54
N GLU A 94 22.36 8.12 16.54
CA GLU A 94 22.87 7.82 15.20
C GLU A 94 22.97 9.11 14.37
N SER A 95 24.00 9.19 13.53
CA SER A 95 24.18 10.33 12.62
C SER A 95 23.07 10.32 11.54
N PRO A 96 22.41 11.45 11.24
CA PRO A 96 21.32 11.49 10.25
C PRO A 96 21.77 10.98 8.89
N VAL A 97 20.95 10.14 8.27
CA VAL A 97 21.33 9.32 7.12
C VAL A 97 20.79 9.97 5.86
N GLY A 98 21.58 10.89 5.29
CA GLY A 98 21.36 11.47 3.97
C GLY A 98 20.46 12.72 3.92
N LYS A 99 20.76 13.59 2.94
CA LYS A 99 19.90 14.67 2.45
C LYS A 99 19.20 14.21 1.18
#